data_AF-A0A3N6PMG2-F1
#
_entry.id   AF-A0A3N6PMG2-F1
#
_cell.length_a   1.000
_cell.length_b   1.000
_cell.length_c   1.000
_cell.angle_alpha   90.00
_cell.angle_beta   90.00
_cell.angle_gamma   90.00
#
_symmetry.space_group_name_H-M   'P 1'
#
loop_
_entity.id
_entity.type
_entity.pdbx_description
1 polymer ?
#
loop_
_entity_poly.entity_id
_entity_poly.type
_entity_poly.pdbx_seq_one_letter_code
_entity_poly.pdbx_strand_id
1 'polypeptide(L)'
;MTIGSIKLPVAAKEFTKIVDFAVIDHPAIYNVIMGTPWLNAMKAVTSTYHLGIKFRTHNGITAIWGCQTQSRHCFLAEDSEIQTGEANSSTN
;
A
#
# COMPACT_ATOMS: atom_id res chain seq x y z
N MET A 1 -13.95 8.09 8.25
CA MET A 1 -15.16 7.27 7.99
C MET A 1 -14.99 6.64 6.60
N THR A 2 -15.31 5.36 6.39
CA THR A 2 -15.18 4.72 5.05
C THR A 2 -16.34 5.17 4.15
N ILE A 3 -16.05 5.61 2.93
CA ILE A 3 -17.08 6.03 1.94
C ILE A 3 -17.81 4.80 1.37
N GLY A 4 -17.10 3.67 1.27
CA GLY A 4 -17.65 2.44 0.71
C GLY A 4 -16.59 1.37 0.52
N SER A 5 -16.88 0.39 -0.33
CA SER A 5 -15.93 -0.63 -0.73
C SER A 5 -15.87 -0.78 -2.26
N ILE A 6 -14.72 -1.21 -2.77
CA ILE A 6 -14.49 -1.42 -4.20
C ILE A 6 -13.71 -2.72 -4.42
N LYS A 7 -14.06 -3.43 -5.50
CA LYS A 7 -13.33 -4.63 -5.94
C LYS A 7 -12.34 -4.24 -7.03
N LEU A 8 -11.05 -4.40 -6.78
CA LEU A 8 -10.01 -4.06 -7.76
C LEU A 8 -9.12 -5.27 -8.07
N PRO A 9 -8.76 -5.50 -9.34
CA PRO A 9 -7.74 -6.47 -9.69
C PRO A 9 -6.37 -5.91 -9.28
N VAL A 10 -5.67 -6.61 -8.40
CA VAL A 10 -4.31 -6.27 -7.98
C VAL A 10 -3.34 -7.24 -8.63
N ALA A 11 -2.48 -6.71 -9.50
CA ALA A 11 -1.42 -7.44 -10.16
C ALA A 11 -0.06 -7.12 -9.51
N ALA A 12 0.67 -8.16 -9.12
CA ALA A 12 1.99 -8.09 -8.52
C ALA A 12 2.87 -9.17 -9.15
N LYS A 13 3.66 -8.77 -10.15
CA LYS A 13 4.43 -9.69 -11.00
C LYS A 13 3.52 -10.77 -11.60
N GLU A 14 3.74 -12.04 -11.26
CA GLU A 14 2.96 -13.19 -11.77
C GLU A 14 1.71 -13.50 -10.94
N PHE A 15 1.44 -12.74 -9.86
CA PHE A 15 0.25 -12.91 -9.03
C PHE A 15 -0.81 -11.86 -9.38
N THR A 16 -2.03 -12.28 -9.69
CA THR A 16 -3.17 -11.38 -9.84
C THR A 16 -4.35 -11.88 -9.03
N LYS A 17 -4.97 -11.01 -8.23
CA LYS A 17 -6.18 -11.34 -7.46
C LYS A 17 -7.10 -10.14 -7.33
N ILE A 18 -8.41 -10.39 -7.38
CA ILE A 18 -9.42 -9.39 -7.03
C ILE A 18 -9.42 -9.22 -5.51
N VAL A 19 -9.27 -7.98 -5.05
CA VAL A 19 -9.26 -7.61 -3.63
C VAL A 19 -10.38 -6.63 -3.37
N ASP A 20 -11.11 -6.86 -2.28
CA ASP A 20 -12.12 -5.96 -1.77
C ASP A 20 -11.43 -4.93 -0.86
N PHE A 21 -11.41 -3.66 -1.27
CA PHE A 21 -10.83 -2.55 -0.53
C PHE A 21 -11.90 -1.70 0.13
N ALA A 22 -11.62 -1.17 1.31
CA ALA A 22 -12.38 -0.07 1.89
C ALA A 22 -11.86 1.26 1.31
N VAL A 23 -12.78 2.12 0.87
CA VAL A 23 -12.46 3.44 0.35
C VAL A 23 -12.60 4.45 1.48
N ILE A 24 -11.57 5.28 1.68
CA ILE A 24 -11.53 6.29 2.73
C ILE A 24 -11.27 7.65 2.07
N ASP A 25 -12.07 8.65 2.42
CA ASP A 25 -11.81 10.05 2.07
C ASP A 25 -10.88 10.65 3.11
N HIS A 26 -9.58 10.51 2.92
CA HIS A 26 -8.59 11.08 3.83
C HIS A 26 -7.32 11.44 3.06
N PRO A 27 -6.74 12.64 3.29
CA PRO A 27 -5.43 12.97 2.76
C PRO A 27 -4.40 11.97 3.30
N ALA A 28 -3.76 11.24 2.40
CA ALA A 28 -2.73 10.26 2.75
C ALA A 28 -1.71 10.16 1.61
N ILE A 29 -0.45 9.97 1.97
CA ILE A 29 0.66 9.75 1.02
C ILE A 29 0.62 8.41 0.29
N TYR A 30 -0.36 7.56 0.61
CA TYR A 30 -0.54 6.25 0.00
C TYR A 30 -1.93 6.13 -0.62
N ASN A 31 -1.97 5.66 -1.87
CA ASN A 31 -3.24 5.41 -2.56
C ASN A 31 -3.93 4.12 -2.10
N VAL A 32 -3.15 3.12 -1.67
CA VAL A 32 -3.65 1.78 -1.32
C VAL A 32 -2.80 1.18 -0.21
N ILE A 33 -3.45 0.59 0.79
CA ILE A 33 -2.81 -0.22 1.83
C ILE A 33 -3.15 -1.69 1.60
N MET A 34 -2.14 -2.51 1.35
CA MET A 34 -2.31 -3.95 1.14
C MET A 34 -2.32 -4.68 2.48
N GLY A 35 -3.50 -5.17 2.87
CA GLY A 35 -3.67 -5.89 4.13
C GLY A 35 -3.15 -7.33 4.12
N THR A 36 -3.07 -7.92 5.31
CA THR A 36 -2.73 -9.33 5.56
C THR A 36 -3.52 -10.33 4.72
N PRO A 37 -4.83 -10.17 4.43
CA PRO A 37 -5.57 -11.13 3.61
C PRO A 37 -4.97 -11.34 2.21
N TRP A 38 -4.48 -10.28 1.57
CA TRP A 38 -3.87 -10.37 0.25
C TRP A 38 -2.47 -11.01 0.32
N LEU A 39 -1.66 -10.63 1.31
CA LEU A 39 -0.35 -11.24 1.55
C LEU A 39 -0.46 -12.75 1.81
N ASN A 40 -1.44 -13.17 2.63
CA ASN A 40 -1.71 -14.58 2.90
C ASN A 40 -2.16 -15.33 1.64
N ALA A 41 -2.97 -14.70 0.79
CA ALA A 41 -3.38 -15.29 -0.48
C ALA A 41 -2.19 -15.56 -1.42
N MET A 42 -1.16 -14.70 -1.38
CA MET A 42 0.10 -14.91 -2.09
C MET A 42 1.05 -15.90 -1.41
N LYS A 43 0.75 -16.35 -0.18
CA LYS A 43 1.69 -17.05 0.70
C LYS A 43 3.00 -16.27 0.84
N ALA A 44 2.86 -14.95 0.96
CA ALA A 44 3.98 -14.03 0.99
C ALA A 44 4.65 -13.97 2.37
N VAL A 45 5.97 -13.82 2.37
CA VAL A 45 6.81 -13.58 3.53
C VAL A 45 7.37 -12.17 3.44
N THR A 46 6.99 -11.32 4.38
CA THR A 46 7.44 -9.93 4.48
C THR A 46 8.69 -9.84 5.35
N SER A 47 9.70 -9.10 4.91
CA SER A 47 10.88 -8.75 5.70
C SER A 47 10.96 -7.24 5.84
N THR A 48 10.78 -6.75 7.07
CA THR A 48 10.92 -5.33 7.41
C THR A 48 12.37 -4.87 7.26
N TYR A 49 13.33 -5.70 7.69
CA TYR A 49 14.76 -5.39 7.58
C TYR A 49 15.23 -5.15 6.14
N HIS A 50 14.81 -6.01 5.21
CA HIS A 50 15.19 -5.88 3.79
C HIS A 50 14.20 -5.05 2.97
N LEU A 51 13.17 -4.47 3.61
CA LEU A 51 12.07 -3.76 2.95
C LEU A 51 11.50 -4.55 1.76
N GLY A 52 11.21 -5.83 1.95
CA GLY A 52 10.88 -6.72 0.83
C GLY A 52 9.81 -7.74 1.15
N ILE A 53 9.14 -8.21 0.10
CA ILE A 53 8.12 -9.25 0.17
C ILE A 53 8.50 -10.37 -0.79
N LYS A 54 8.62 -11.60 -0.30
CA LYS A 54 8.91 -12.78 -1.10
C LYS A 54 7.70 -13.70 -1.17
N PHE A 55 7.42 -14.28 -2.32
CA PHE A 55 6.33 -15.25 -2.50
C PHE A 55 6.69 -16.28 -3.57
N ARG A 56 6.05 -17.44 -3.52
CA ARG A 56 6.24 -18.48 -4.54
C ARG A 56 5.32 -18.19 -5.73
N THR A 57 5.87 -18.34 -6.93
CA THR A 57 5.14 -18.35 -8.20
C THR A 57 5.41 -19.67 -8.92
N HIS A 58 4.75 -19.90 -10.05
CA HIS A 58 4.97 -21.13 -10.83
C HIS A 58 6.41 -21.21 -11.37
N ASN A 59 7.05 -20.07 -11.60
CA ASN A 59 8.43 -19.97 -12.08
C ASN A 59 9.50 -19.96 -10.98
N GLY A 60 9.11 -20.03 -9.70
CA GLY A 60 10.06 -20.09 -8.59
C GLY A 60 9.73 -19.15 -7.43
N ILE A 61 10.75 -18.54 -6.83
CA ILE A 61 10.58 -17.55 -5.76
C ILE A 61 10.76 -16.17 -6.35
N THR A 62 9.77 -15.33 -6.12
CA THR A 62 9.75 -13.95 -6.58
C THR A 62 9.81 -13.00 -5.38
N ALA A 63 10.50 -11.87 -5.54
CA ALA A 63 10.58 -10.83 -4.52
C ALA A 63 10.14 -9.47 -5.09
N ILE A 64 9.41 -8.69 -4.31
CA ILE A 64 9.18 -7.26 -4.51
C ILE A 64 10.00 -6.53 -3.46
N TRP A 65 10.81 -5.57 -3.90
CA TRP A 65 11.67 -4.78 -3.03
C TRP A 65 11.18 -3.35 -2.98
N GLY A 66 11.11 -2.81 -1.77
CA GLY A 66 10.92 -1.40 -1.53
C GLY A 66 12.20 -0.62 -1.83
N CYS A 67 12.04 0.69 -2.00
CA CYS A 67 13.16 1.62 -2.17
C CYS A 67 13.22 2.52 -0.94
N GLN A 68 14.28 2.39 -0.13
CA GLN A 68 14.42 3.18 1.10
C GLN A 68 14.39 4.68 0.84
N THR A 69 15.01 5.15 -0.26
CA THR A 69 15.00 6.55 -0.65
C THR A 69 13.58 7.02 -0.93
N GLN A 70 12.82 6.27 -1.75
CA GLN A 70 11.42 6.58 -2.04
C GLN A 70 10.55 6.57 -0.78
N SER A 71 10.74 5.58 0.10
CA SER A 71 10.01 5.49 1.37
C SER A 71 10.27 6.70 2.27
N ARG A 72 11.52 7.20 2.33
CA ARG A 72 11.83 8.43 3.07
C ARG A 72 11.18 9.66 2.46
N HIS A 73 11.20 9.78 1.13
CA HIS A 73 10.52 10.89 0.44
C HIS A 73 9.02 10.90 0.71
N CYS A 74 8.35 9.74 0.65
CA CYS A 74 6.94 9.62 1.00
C CYS A 74 6.70 10.06 2.45
N PHE A 75 7.48 9.57 3.40
CA PHE A 75 7.35 9.94 4.81
C PHE A 75 7.51 11.44 5.06
N LEU A 76 8.46 12.10 4.39
CA LEU A 76 8.65 13.55 4.50
C LEU A 76 7.50 14.34 3.84
N ALA A 77 6.94 13.82 2.75
CA ALA A 77 5.77 14.42 2.11
C ALA A 77 4.53 14.32 3.01
N GLU A 78 4.40 13.28 3.83
CA GLU A 78 3.28 13.08 4.75
C GLU A 78 3.17 14.21 5.77
N ASP A 79 4.29 14.58 6.38
CA ASP A 79 4.36 15.69 7.32
C ASP A 79 3.92 17.02 6.67
N SER A 80 4.26 17.20 5.38
CA SER A 80 3.91 18.41 4.61
C SER A 80 2.45 18.43 4.16
N GLU A 81 1.91 17.29 3.71
CA GLU A 81 0.53 17.18 3.25
C GLU A 81 -0.49 17.20 4.40
N ILE A 82 -0.14 16.64 5.56
CA ILE A 82 -0.97 16.73 6.77
C ILE A 82 -1.11 18.20 7.21
N GLN A 83 0.01 18.95 7.25
CA GLN A 83 -0.01 20.38 7.58
C GLN A 83 -0.84 21.22 6.59
N THR A 84 -0.82 20.84 5.31
CA THR A 84 -1.62 21.51 4.26
C THR A 84 -3.10 21.15 4.34
N GLY A 85 -3.43 19.91 4.70
CA GLY A 85 -4.81 19.44 4.91
C GLY A 85 -5.49 20.08 6.13
N GLU A 86 -4.75 20.28 7.23
CA GLU A 86 -5.24 20.97 8.43
C GLU A 86 -5.46 22.47 8.19
N ALA A 87 -4.63 23.13 7.37
CA ALA A 87 -4.83 24.52 6.99
C ALA A 87 -6.11 24.71 6.14
N ASN A 88 -6.44 23.74 5.28
CA ASN A 88 -7.61 23.81 4.40
C ASN A 88 -8.93 23.40 5.10
N SER A 89 -8.88 22.67 6.23
CA SER A 89 -10.07 22.36 7.05
C SER A 89 -10.46 23.47 8.01
N SER A 90 -9.56 24.42 8.29
CA SER A 90 -9.80 25.59 9.15
C SER A 90 -10.44 26.78 8.42
N THR A 91 -10.75 26.64 7.12
CA THR A 91 -11.30 27.73 6.29
C THR A 91 -12.66 27.40 5.65
N ASN A 92 -13.37 26.37 6.13
CA ASN A 92 -14.76 26.09 5.75
C ASN A 92 -15.69 26.17 6.97
#